data_AF-A0A085JD56-F1
#
_entry.id   AF-A0A085JD56-F1
#
_cell.length_a   1.000
_cell.length_b   1.000
_cell.length_c   1.000
_cell.angle_alpha   90.00
_cell.angle_beta   90.00
_cell.angle_gamma   90.00
#
_symmetry.space_group_name_H-M   'P 1'
#
loop_
_entity.id
_entity.type
_entity.pdbx_description
1 polymer ?
#
loop_
_entity_poly.entity_id
_entity_poly.type
_entity_poly.pdbx_seq_one_letter_code
_entity_poly.pdbx_strand_id
1 'polypeptide(L)'
;MLIWKKNYHPNIDTLYRLDFLPPNVILSKGFKGTNSLWMNNIFGEHTVFASKSLRGISRFFLESVLNKHVDGSNRSGSLSSKRALYPSGKKCYVYQINATALDVVDVAEDLKHVLSQRDTSRLYLYNKSVIYPKSNNNNEETLDDLYFDAAVRLNRYNYNLVTHTEEVIIRGPVSPKRITIYQSL
;
A
#
# COMPACT_ATOMS: atom_id res chain seq x y z
N MET A 1 12.72 9.86 -20.79
CA MET A 1 11.52 10.67 -20.55
C MET A 1 10.70 9.97 -19.48
N LEU A 2 10.71 10.54 -18.27
CA LEU A 2 10.31 9.92 -17.00
C LEU A 2 8.79 9.94 -16.83
N ILE A 3 8.16 8.80 -16.58
CA ILE A 3 6.80 8.77 -15.99
C ILE A 3 6.95 8.82 -14.46
N TRP A 4 7.66 9.85 -14.00
CA TRP A 4 7.30 10.59 -12.81
C TRP A 4 6.87 11.99 -13.29
N LYS A 5 5.95 12.08 -14.25
CA LYS A 5 5.45 13.40 -14.68
C LYS A 5 4.35 13.82 -13.71
N LYS A 6 4.76 14.69 -12.79
CA LYS A 6 4.05 15.24 -11.62
C LYS A 6 3.65 14.17 -10.62
N ASN A 7 4.20 14.30 -9.41
CA ASN A 7 3.56 13.83 -8.19
C ASN A 7 2.04 14.01 -8.36
N TYR A 8 1.30 12.92 -8.37
CA TYR A 8 -0.14 13.02 -8.18
C TYR A 8 -0.29 13.44 -6.72
N HIS A 9 -0.29 14.75 -6.53
CA HIS A 9 -0.74 15.39 -5.31
C HIS A 9 -2.23 15.62 -5.54
N PRO A 10 -3.12 14.64 -5.28
CA PRO A 10 -4.47 15.05 -5.03
C PRO A 10 -4.38 16.07 -3.89
N ASN A 11 -5.13 17.16 -3.93
CA ASN A 11 -5.20 18.12 -2.83
C ASN A 11 -5.81 17.42 -1.60
N ILE A 12 -5.04 16.51 -1.00
CA ILE A 12 -5.40 15.68 0.12
C ILE A 12 -4.47 16.15 1.23
N ASP A 13 -4.93 17.16 1.94
CA ASP A 13 -4.21 17.71 3.08
C ASP A 13 -4.25 16.74 4.27
N THR A 14 -5.20 15.79 4.25
CA THR A 14 -5.47 14.86 5.34
C THR A 14 -5.60 13.42 4.86
N LEU A 15 -4.81 12.53 5.45
CA LEU A 15 -4.89 11.09 5.29
C LEU A 15 -5.20 10.40 6.60
N TYR A 16 -5.65 9.14 6.53
CA TYR A 16 -5.97 8.34 7.70
C TYR A 16 -5.19 7.03 7.70
N ARG A 17 -4.79 6.55 8.87
CA ARG A 17 -4.13 5.25 9.02
C ARG A 17 -4.70 4.51 10.21
N LEU A 18 -5.06 3.25 9.99
CA LEU A 18 -5.34 2.30 11.06
C LEU A 18 -4.03 1.65 11.52
N ASP A 19 -3.78 1.65 12.82
CA ASP A 19 -2.62 0.99 13.42
C ASP A 19 -2.97 0.34 14.76
N PHE A 20 -2.20 -0.66 15.16
CA PHE A 20 -2.37 -1.37 16.43
C PHE A 20 -1.43 -0.83 17.51
N LEU A 21 -0.46 0.01 17.13
CA LEU A 21 0.37 0.71 18.08
C LEU A 21 -0.42 1.83 18.77
N PRO A 22 -0.31 1.95 20.11
CA PRO A 22 -1.06 2.93 20.88
C PRO A 22 -0.56 4.37 20.67
N PRO A 23 -1.39 5.38 21.01
CA PRO A 23 -1.09 6.78 20.75
C PRO A 23 0.20 7.27 21.40
N ASN A 24 0.53 6.81 22.62
CA ASN A 24 1.79 7.16 23.28
C ASN A 24 3.04 6.72 22.48
N VAL A 25 2.93 5.68 21.66
CA VAL A 25 4.01 5.22 20.77
C VAL A 25 4.03 6.02 19.47
N ILE A 26 2.88 6.15 18.81
CA ILE A 26 2.81 6.81 17.49
C ILE A 26 3.02 8.31 17.60
N LEU A 27 2.43 8.97 18.60
CA LEU A 27 2.56 10.42 18.80
C LEU A 27 3.96 10.82 19.32
N SER A 28 4.78 9.86 19.77
CA SER A 28 6.19 10.11 20.14
C SER A 28 7.19 9.77 19.03
N LYS A 29 6.94 8.70 18.25
CA LYS A 29 7.92 8.18 17.27
C LYS A 29 7.53 8.40 15.80
N GLY A 30 6.25 8.67 15.54
CA GLY A 30 5.69 8.71 14.20
C GLY A 30 5.59 7.34 13.54
N PHE A 31 5.38 7.34 12.21
CA PHE A 31 5.36 6.11 11.41
C PHE A 31 6.68 5.95 10.68
N LYS A 32 7.39 4.84 10.91
CA LYS A 32 8.68 4.58 10.25
C LYS A 32 8.55 4.06 8.81
N GLY A 33 7.36 3.62 8.41
CA GLY A 33 7.15 2.86 7.17
C GLY A 33 7.50 1.38 7.29
N THR A 34 7.16 0.61 6.27
CA THR A 34 7.46 -0.83 6.20
C THR A 34 8.87 -1.10 5.69
N ASN A 35 9.42 -2.26 6.05
CA ASN A 35 10.64 -2.83 5.48
C ASN A 35 10.33 -3.89 4.40
N SER A 36 9.09 -3.93 3.89
CA SER A 36 8.71 -4.85 2.83
C SER A 36 9.48 -4.54 1.55
N LEU A 37 10.43 -5.41 1.19
CA LEU A 37 11.21 -5.29 -0.05
C LEU A 37 10.28 -5.11 -1.25
N TRP A 38 9.27 -5.97 -1.40
CA TRP A 38 8.34 -5.91 -2.53
C TRP A 38 7.63 -4.56 -2.65
N MET A 39 7.00 -4.08 -1.57
CA MET A 39 6.26 -2.81 -1.62
C MET A 39 7.19 -1.61 -1.75
N ASN A 40 8.35 -1.66 -1.08
CA ASN A 40 9.31 -0.57 -1.16
C ASN A 40 9.94 -0.46 -2.55
N ASN A 41 10.13 -1.58 -3.24
CA ASN A 41 10.65 -1.59 -4.60
C ASN A 41 9.66 -1.00 -5.62
N ILE A 42 8.36 -1.17 -5.39
CA ILE A 42 7.32 -0.63 -6.29
C ILE A 42 7.07 0.85 -5.98
N PHE A 43 6.88 1.18 -4.70
CA PHE A 43 6.32 2.47 -4.30
C PHE A 43 7.32 3.42 -3.62
N GLY A 44 8.57 3.00 -3.40
CA GLY A 44 9.65 3.79 -2.78
C GLY A 44 10.04 3.27 -1.40
N GLU A 45 11.14 3.76 -0.81
CA GLU A 45 11.59 3.25 0.49
C GLU A 45 10.69 3.71 1.65
N HIS A 46 10.61 2.89 2.70
CA HIS A 46 9.92 3.21 3.96
C HIS A 46 8.46 3.62 3.77
N THR A 47 7.69 2.83 3.03
CA THR A 47 6.29 3.18 2.69
C THR A 47 5.36 3.12 3.90
N VAL A 48 4.60 4.19 4.11
CA VAL A 48 3.53 4.26 5.11
C VAL A 48 2.19 4.16 4.38
N PHE A 49 1.51 3.04 4.57
CA PHE A 49 0.16 2.80 4.06
C PHE A 49 -0.85 3.65 4.83
N ALA A 50 -1.72 4.32 4.09
CA ALA A 50 -2.81 5.13 4.60
C ALA A 50 -4.02 5.06 3.64
N SER A 51 -5.10 5.72 4.01
CA SER A 51 -6.32 5.85 3.23
C SER A 51 -6.69 7.31 3.07
N LYS A 52 -7.31 7.66 1.94
CA LYS A 52 -7.81 9.02 1.67
C LYS A 52 -8.97 9.41 2.57
N SER A 53 -9.71 8.44 3.12
CA SER A 53 -10.92 8.71 3.89
C SER A 53 -11.17 7.71 5.02
N LEU A 54 -12.05 8.11 5.94
CA LEU A 54 -12.56 7.22 6.99
C LEU A 54 -13.38 6.06 6.43
N ARG A 55 -14.02 6.24 5.26
CA ARG A 55 -14.69 5.14 4.53
C ARG A 55 -13.67 4.08 4.13
N GLY A 56 -12.54 4.49 3.54
CA GLY A 56 -11.47 3.57 3.18
C GLY A 56 -10.85 2.87 4.39
N ILE A 57 -10.68 3.58 5.52
CA ILE A 57 -10.30 2.97 6.81
C ILE A 57 -11.31 1.93 7.27
N SER A 58 -12.61 2.23 7.16
CA SER A 58 -13.67 1.29 7.52
C SER A 58 -13.60 0.02 6.66
N ARG A 59 -13.31 0.14 5.35
CA ARG A 59 -13.11 -1.03 4.47
C ARG A 59 -11.87 -1.82 4.85
N PHE A 60 -10.78 -1.13 5.22
CA PHE A 60 -9.58 -1.79 5.71
C PHE A 60 -9.81 -2.49 7.07
N PHE A 61 -10.63 -1.93 7.96
CA PHE A 61 -10.99 -2.54 9.23
C PHE A 61 -11.76 -3.86 9.03
N LEU A 62 -12.69 -3.90 8.07
CA LEU A 62 -13.40 -5.14 7.70
C LEU A 62 -12.40 -6.25 7.37
N GLU A 63 -11.44 -5.95 6.49
CA GLU A 63 -10.41 -6.88 6.02
C GLU A 63 -9.44 -7.30 7.12
N SER A 64 -8.79 -6.32 7.74
CA SER A 64 -7.67 -6.53 8.67
C SER A 64 -8.12 -6.99 10.04
N VAL A 65 -9.22 -6.45 10.59
CA VAL A 65 -9.67 -6.75 11.95
C VAL A 65 -10.77 -7.80 11.93
N LEU A 66 -11.82 -7.62 11.12
CA LEU A 66 -13.00 -8.50 11.15
C LEU A 66 -12.93 -9.73 10.24
N ASN A 67 -11.93 -9.82 9.36
CA ASN A 67 -11.77 -10.90 8.38
C ASN A 67 -12.93 -10.99 7.38
N LYS A 68 -13.53 -9.84 7.07
CA LYS A 68 -14.64 -9.70 6.15
C LYS A 68 -14.17 -8.98 4.89
N HIS A 69 -14.78 -9.33 3.78
CA HIS A 69 -14.49 -8.69 2.51
C HIS A 69 -14.82 -7.19 2.55
N VAL A 70 -14.04 -6.38 1.83
CA VAL A 70 -14.18 -4.91 1.76
C VAL A 70 -15.57 -4.39 1.40
N ASP A 71 -16.42 -5.19 0.75
CA ASP A 71 -17.80 -4.81 0.43
C ASP A 71 -18.76 -4.88 1.63
N GLY A 72 -18.37 -5.54 2.72
CA GLY A 72 -19.21 -5.78 3.91
C GLY A 72 -19.88 -7.15 3.95
N SER A 73 -19.70 -7.97 2.91
CA SER A 73 -20.20 -9.35 2.90
C SER A 73 -19.43 -10.23 3.90
N ASN A 74 -20.04 -11.32 4.36
CA ASN A 74 -19.39 -12.30 5.24
C ASN A 74 -18.37 -13.21 4.52
N ARG A 75 -17.96 -12.85 3.30
CA ARG A 75 -16.90 -13.56 2.58
C ARG A 75 -15.55 -13.23 3.21
N SER A 76 -14.61 -14.15 3.10
CA SER A 76 -13.21 -13.92 3.47
C SER A 76 -12.65 -12.74 2.69
N GLY A 77 -11.95 -11.86 3.38
CA GLY A 77 -11.28 -10.71 2.79
C GLY A 77 -10.02 -11.08 2.02
N SER A 78 -9.56 -10.16 1.17
CA SER A 78 -8.27 -10.24 0.48
C SER A 78 -7.07 -10.38 1.42
N LEU A 79 -7.21 -9.93 2.67
CA LEU A 79 -6.17 -10.02 3.70
C LEU A 79 -6.28 -11.28 4.59
N SER A 80 -7.23 -12.18 4.34
CA SER A 80 -7.46 -13.37 5.17
C SER A 80 -6.25 -14.31 5.29
N SER A 81 -5.39 -14.40 4.27
CA SER A 81 -4.15 -15.19 4.36
C SER A 81 -3.04 -14.49 5.16
N LYS A 82 -3.18 -13.20 5.43
CA LYS A 82 -2.19 -12.35 6.12
C LYS A 82 -2.60 -11.99 7.55
N ARG A 83 -3.55 -12.73 8.14
CA ARG A 83 -4.12 -12.44 9.46
C ARG A 83 -3.10 -12.43 10.60
N ALA A 84 -1.97 -13.12 10.46
CA ALA A 84 -0.88 -13.04 11.42
C ALA A 84 -0.32 -11.60 11.58
N LEU A 85 -0.47 -10.75 10.56
CA LEU A 85 -0.05 -9.34 10.61
C LEU A 85 -1.06 -8.45 11.35
N TYR A 86 -2.30 -8.93 11.55
CA TYR A 86 -3.41 -8.13 12.07
C TYR A 86 -4.02 -8.85 13.29
N PRO A 87 -3.51 -8.56 14.49
CA PRO A 87 -3.87 -9.31 15.68
C PRO A 87 -5.34 -9.10 16.05
N SER A 88 -6.11 -10.19 16.06
CA SER A 88 -7.51 -10.19 16.51
C SER A 88 -7.61 -9.86 18.00
N GLY A 89 -8.71 -9.18 18.39
CA GLY A 89 -9.00 -8.85 19.78
C GLY A 89 -8.08 -7.79 20.41
N LYS A 90 -7.17 -7.19 19.65
CA LYS A 90 -6.38 -6.03 20.10
C LYS A 90 -7.09 -4.74 19.74
N LYS A 91 -6.98 -3.75 20.65
CA LYS A 91 -7.37 -2.37 20.36
C LYS A 91 -6.62 -1.89 19.13
N CYS A 92 -7.31 -1.11 18.31
CA CYS A 92 -6.69 -0.43 17.19
C CYS A 92 -7.09 1.04 17.19
N TYR A 93 -6.32 1.82 16.45
CA TYR A 93 -6.38 3.27 16.51
C TYR A 93 -6.40 3.81 15.09
N VAL A 94 -7.27 4.79 14.85
CA VAL A 94 -7.27 5.55 13.62
C VAL A 94 -6.52 6.85 13.90
N TYR A 95 -5.48 7.08 13.12
CA TYR A 95 -4.67 8.30 13.15
C TYR A 95 -4.98 9.15 11.94
N GLN A 96 -5.03 10.46 12.14
CA GLN A 96 -5.10 11.45 11.09
C GLN A 96 -3.69 11.99 10.82
N ILE A 97 -3.34 12.14 9.55
CA ILE A 97 -2.02 12.56 9.08
C ILE A 97 -2.18 13.82 8.24
N ASN A 98 -1.51 14.90 8.62
CA ASN A 98 -1.34 16.07 7.76
C ASN A 98 -0.35 15.73 6.62
N ALA A 99 -0.92 15.49 5.45
CA ALA A 99 -0.22 15.07 4.25
C ALA A 99 0.27 16.23 3.37
N THR A 100 0.06 17.48 3.80
CA THR A 100 0.54 18.67 3.09
C THR A 100 2.04 18.57 2.81
N ALA A 101 2.38 18.66 1.52
CA ALA A 101 3.74 18.57 0.98
C ALA A 101 4.48 17.25 1.26
N LEU A 102 3.78 16.17 1.62
CA LEU A 102 4.35 14.83 1.62
C LEU A 102 4.36 14.25 0.20
N ASP A 103 5.32 13.38 -0.09
CA ASP A 103 5.32 12.60 -1.33
C ASP A 103 4.37 11.42 -1.17
N VAL A 104 3.25 11.47 -1.91
CA VAL A 104 2.14 10.52 -1.79
C VAL A 104 1.86 9.90 -3.15
N VAL A 105 1.63 8.59 -3.14
CA VAL A 105 1.20 7.81 -4.30
C VAL A 105 -0.23 7.37 -4.11
N ASP A 106 -1.07 7.69 -5.08
CA ASP A 106 -2.40 7.09 -5.24
C ASP A 106 -2.24 5.71 -5.87
N VAL A 107 -2.35 4.66 -5.04
CA VAL A 107 -2.02 3.29 -5.48
C VAL A 107 -2.98 2.80 -6.56
N ALA A 108 -4.26 3.22 -6.52
CA ALA A 108 -5.25 2.80 -7.49
C ALA A 108 -4.93 3.34 -8.89
N GLU A 109 -4.57 4.63 -8.96
CA GLU A 109 -4.23 5.30 -10.21
C GLU A 109 -2.88 4.79 -10.75
N ASP A 110 -1.90 4.57 -9.87
CA ASP A 110 -0.58 4.03 -10.25
C ASP A 110 -0.69 2.62 -10.86
N LEU A 111 -1.60 1.79 -10.36
CA LEU A 111 -1.81 0.41 -10.84
C LEU A 111 -2.84 0.28 -11.97
N LYS A 112 -3.54 1.35 -12.36
CA LYS A 112 -4.67 1.31 -13.31
C LYS A 112 -4.33 0.69 -14.67
N HIS A 113 -3.10 0.87 -15.13
CA HIS A 113 -2.64 0.38 -16.44
C HIS A 113 -1.55 -0.69 -16.33
N VAL A 114 -1.39 -1.32 -15.16
CA VAL A 114 -0.30 -2.29 -14.91
C VAL A 114 -0.31 -3.48 -15.90
N LEU A 115 -1.47 -3.84 -16.45
CA LEU A 115 -1.57 -4.92 -17.45
C LEU A 115 -1.36 -4.44 -18.90
N SER A 116 -1.76 -3.21 -19.23
CA SER A 116 -1.79 -2.71 -20.62
C SER A 116 -0.56 -1.89 -21.00
N GLN A 117 0.25 -1.48 -20.02
CA GLN A 117 1.36 -0.54 -20.21
C GLN A 117 2.68 -1.10 -19.65
N ARG A 118 3.09 -2.25 -20.19
CA ARG A 118 4.29 -3.00 -19.77
C ARG A 118 5.56 -2.16 -19.77
N ASP A 119 5.92 -1.58 -20.91
CA ASP A 119 7.23 -0.93 -21.09
C ASP A 119 7.39 0.38 -20.30
N THR A 120 6.27 0.94 -19.87
CA THR A 120 6.19 2.15 -19.06
C THR A 120 6.00 1.85 -17.57
N SER A 121 5.68 0.61 -17.21
CA SER A 121 5.50 0.17 -15.83
C SER A 121 6.85 0.05 -15.12
N ARG A 122 7.02 0.74 -13.99
CA ARG A 122 8.24 0.63 -13.19
C ARG A 122 8.46 -0.76 -12.61
N LEU A 123 7.41 -1.57 -12.45
CA LEU A 123 7.50 -2.99 -12.09
C LEU A 123 8.33 -3.77 -13.14
N TYR A 124 8.11 -3.47 -14.42
CA TYR A 124 8.86 -4.08 -15.52
C TYR A 124 10.33 -3.66 -15.50
N LEU A 125 10.59 -2.36 -15.33
CA LEU A 125 11.95 -1.81 -15.22
C LEU A 125 12.71 -2.36 -14.01
N TYR A 126 12.03 -2.54 -12.87
CA TYR A 126 12.61 -3.13 -11.66
C TYR A 126 12.96 -4.61 -11.87
N ASN A 127 12.02 -5.43 -12.37
CA ASN A 127 12.27 -6.85 -12.63
C ASN A 127 13.44 -7.04 -13.61
N LYS A 128 13.55 -6.18 -14.62
CA LYS A 128 14.69 -6.15 -15.54
C LYS A 128 16.02 -5.89 -14.84
N SER A 129 16.05 -5.04 -13.81
CA SER A 129 17.27 -4.66 -13.08
C SER A 129 17.72 -5.67 -12.02
N VAL A 130 16.79 -6.40 -11.40
CA VAL A 130 17.08 -7.27 -10.24
C VAL A 130 17.14 -8.76 -10.61
N ILE A 131 16.34 -9.20 -11.60
CA ILE A 131 16.20 -10.63 -11.92
C ILE A 131 17.18 -11.07 -13.02
N TYR A 132 17.46 -10.19 -13.98
CA TYR A 132 18.26 -10.52 -15.16
C TYR A 132 19.72 -10.95 -14.89
N PRO A 133 20.45 -10.46 -13.86
CA PRO A 133 21.81 -10.93 -13.62
C PRO A 133 21.90 -12.34 -12.96
N LYS A 134 20.79 -13.05 -12.73
CA LYS A 134 20.77 -14.36 -12.04
C LYS A 134 20.26 -15.55 -12.87
N SER A 135 19.81 -15.35 -14.11
CA SER A 135 19.39 -16.47 -14.97
C SER A 135 20.61 -17.16 -15.56
N ASN A 136 20.94 -18.34 -15.06
CA ASN A 136 22.00 -19.20 -15.60
C ASN A 136 21.55 -20.67 -15.66
N ASN A 137 20.24 -20.95 -15.70
CA ASN A 137 19.73 -22.32 -15.64
C ASN A 137 18.57 -22.59 -16.62
N ASN A 138 18.68 -23.74 -17.28
CA ASN A 138 18.01 -24.24 -18.48
C ASN A 138 16.48 -24.44 -18.45
N ASN A 139 15.71 -23.70 -17.65
CA ASN A 139 14.23 -23.71 -17.66
C ASN A 139 13.70 -22.26 -17.60
N GLU A 140 14.13 -21.41 -18.53
CA GLU A 140 14.02 -19.95 -18.41
C GLU A 140 12.59 -19.43 -18.58
N GLU A 141 11.89 -19.27 -17.46
CA GLU A 141 10.78 -18.32 -17.35
C GLU A 141 11.27 -16.95 -17.85
N THR A 142 10.62 -16.41 -18.86
CA THR A 142 11.10 -15.18 -19.48
C THR A 142 10.86 -13.99 -18.53
N LEU A 143 11.61 -12.91 -18.72
CA LEU A 143 11.32 -11.64 -18.02
C LEU A 143 9.87 -11.19 -18.22
N ASP A 144 9.28 -11.57 -19.35
CA ASP A 144 7.92 -11.25 -19.76
C ASP A 144 6.91 -12.04 -18.92
N ASP A 145 7.16 -13.33 -18.71
CA ASP A 145 6.34 -14.20 -17.86
C ASP A 145 6.36 -13.70 -16.41
N LEU A 146 7.56 -13.43 -15.87
CA LEU A 146 7.73 -12.88 -14.53
C LEU A 146 7.05 -11.52 -14.34
N TYR A 147 7.13 -10.65 -15.34
CA TYR A 147 6.42 -9.38 -15.33
C TYR A 147 4.92 -9.59 -15.33
N PHE A 148 4.43 -10.42 -16.25
CA PHE A 148 3.00 -10.67 -16.42
C PHE A 148 2.39 -11.22 -15.13
N ASP A 149 3.05 -12.17 -14.50
CA ASP A 149 2.65 -12.73 -13.21
C ASP A 149 2.59 -11.67 -12.10
N ALA A 150 3.60 -10.82 -12.00
CA ALA A 150 3.62 -9.73 -11.03
C ALA A 150 2.51 -8.69 -11.31
N ALA A 151 2.29 -8.35 -12.58
CA ALA A 151 1.27 -7.41 -13.02
C ALA A 151 -0.15 -7.95 -12.75
N VAL A 152 -0.41 -9.23 -12.98
CA VAL A 152 -1.67 -9.89 -12.63
C VAL A 152 -1.91 -9.86 -11.12
N ARG A 153 -0.89 -10.13 -10.30
CA ARG A 153 -1.00 -10.04 -8.84
C ARG A 153 -1.33 -8.62 -8.38
N LEU A 154 -0.67 -7.61 -8.94
CA LEU A 154 -0.94 -6.20 -8.61
C LEU A 154 -2.31 -5.74 -9.11
N ASN A 155 -2.76 -6.18 -10.28
CA ASN A 155 -4.09 -5.87 -10.78
C ASN A 155 -5.17 -6.48 -9.88
N ARG A 156 -5.01 -7.73 -9.43
CA ARG A 156 -5.90 -8.36 -8.45
C ARG A 156 -5.89 -7.62 -7.12
N TYR A 157 -4.72 -7.22 -6.64
CA TYR A 157 -4.57 -6.39 -5.44
C TYR A 157 -5.32 -5.06 -5.58
N ASN A 158 -5.18 -4.40 -6.73
CA ASN A 158 -5.82 -3.12 -7.02
C ASN A 158 -7.35 -3.23 -6.98
N TYR A 159 -7.88 -4.24 -7.67
CA TYR A 159 -9.31 -4.50 -7.81
C TYR A 159 -9.95 -4.95 -6.49
N ASN A 160 -9.32 -5.90 -5.79
CA ASN A 160 -9.93 -6.53 -4.61
C ASN A 160 -9.75 -5.72 -3.31
N LEU A 161 -8.77 -4.82 -3.23
CA LEU A 161 -8.45 -4.11 -1.98
C LEU A 161 -8.28 -2.60 -2.17
N VAL A 162 -7.25 -2.18 -2.90
CA VAL A 162 -6.77 -0.79 -2.99
C VAL A 162 -7.89 0.19 -3.34
N THR A 163 -8.70 -0.15 -4.33
CA THR A 163 -9.81 0.70 -4.80
C THR A 163 -10.84 0.94 -3.70
N HIS A 164 -11.09 -0.07 -2.86
CA HIS A 164 -12.09 0.00 -1.79
C HIS A 164 -11.55 0.63 -0.51
N THR A 165 -10.28 0.40 -0.21
CA THR A 165 -9.59 1.01 0.93
C THR A 165 -9.11 2.43 0.62
N GLU A 166 -9.26 2.88 -0.63
CA GLU A 166 -8.76 4.17 -1.12
C GLU A 166 -7.28 4.34 -0.73
N GLU A 167 -6.50 3.27 -0.93
CA GLU A 167 -5.15 3.19 -0.40
C GLU A 167 -4.24 4.21 -1.06
N VAL A 168 -3.47 4.87 -0.21
CA VAL A 168 -2.35 5.71 -0.61
C VAL A 168 -1.10 5.28 0.14
N ILE A 169 0.04 5.52 -0.50
CA ILE A 169 1.35 5.29 0.08
C ILE A 169 2.05 6.62 0.24
N ILE A 170 2.43 6.93 1.48
CA ILE A 170 3.34 8.04 1.79
C ILE A 170 4.76 7.50 1.73
N ARG A 171 5.66 8.17 0.99
CA ARG A 171 7.08 7.80 0.96
C ARG A 171 7.82 8.34 2.17
N GLY A 172 8.60 7.48 2.80
CA GLY A 172 9.41 7.85 3.96
C GLY A 172 8.66 7.82 5.29
N PRO A 173 9.39 8.01 6.41
CA PRO A 173 8.77 8.08 7.71
C PRO A 173 7.90 9.34 7.85
N VAL A 174 6.74 9.19 8.50
CA VAL A 174 5.87 10.32 8.86
C VAL A 174 6.20 10.79 10.27
N SER A 175 6.66 12.04 10.38
CA SER A 175 7.03 12.66 11.65
C SER A 175 5.83 12.78 12.61
N PRO A 176 6.01 12.55 13.93
CA PRO A 176 4.92 12.61 14.91
C PRO A 176 4.17 13.94 14.93
N LYS A 177 4.84 15.06 14.64
CA LYS A 177 4.21 16.40 14.56
C LYS A 177 3.10 16.53 13.51
N ARG A 178 3.00 15.57 12.59
CA ARG A 178 1.98 15.53 11.53
C ARG A 178 0.80 14.64 11.90
N ILE A 179 0.84 13.97 13.05
CA ILE A 179 -0.08 12.89 13.40
C ILE A 179 -0.91 13.31 14.60
N THR A 180 -2.22 13.11 14.50
CA THR A 180 -3.16 13.21 15.63
C THR A 180 -3.95 11.91 15.73
N ILE A 181 -4.45 11.61 16.93
CA ILE A 181 -5.42 10.51 17.08
C ILE A 181 -6.79 10.99 16.61
N TYR A 182 -7.44 10.19 15.77
CA TYR A 182 -8.81 10.42 15.34
C TYR A 182 -9.78 9.58 16.19
N GLN A 183 -9.51 8.28 16.35
CA GLN A 183 -10.41 7.37 17.06
C GLN A 183 -9.66 6.19 17.69
N SER A 184 -10.20 5.67 18.80
CA SER A 184 -9.81 4.38 19.38
C SER A 184 -10.95 3.37 19.18
N LEU A 185 -10.61 2.13 18.78
CA LEU A 185 -11.52 1.04 18.45
C LEU A 185 -11.19 -0.22 19.25
#